data_AF-Q5DKW7-F1
#
_entry.id   AF-Q5DKW7-F1
#
_cell.length_a   1.000
_cell.length_b   1.000
_cell.length_c   1.000
_cell.angle_alpha   90.00
_cell.angle_beta   90.00
_cell.angle_gamma   90.00
#
_symmetry.space_group_name_H-M   'P 1'
#
loop_
_entity.id
_entity.type
_entity.pdbx_description
1 polymer ?
#
loop_
_entity_poly.entity_id
_entity_poly.type
_entity_poly.pdbx_seq_one_letter_code
_entity_poly.pdbx_strand_id
1 'polypeptide(L)'
;PAEVDTVEMPVMMEAENFTIFIKNSIRFPLFNFEKGNLLPNLTAADMKTCRFHPDKAPFCPILRVGDVVKFAGQDFAKLASTGGVLGIKIGWVCDLDKAWDQCIPKYSFTRLDGISEKSSISPGYNFRFAKYYKMENGSEYRTLLKAFGIRFDVLVYGNA
;
A
#
# COMPACT_ATOMS: atom_id res chain seq x y z
N PRO A 1 -12.48 18.53 25.76
CA PRO A 1 -12.74 19.72 24.91
C PRO A 1 -13.04 19.28 23.47
N ALA A 2 -13.57 20.18 22.65
CA ALA A 2 -13.70 19.93 21.21
C ALA A 2 -12.32 19.96 20.51
N GLU A 3 -12.23 19.32 19.35
CA GLU A 3 -11.03 19.34 18.50
C GLU A 3 -10.83 20.73 17.88
N VAL A 4 -9.57 21.15 17.71
CA VAL A 4 -9.18 22.35 16.97
C VAL A 4 -8.58 21.92 15.64
N ASP A 5 -9.21 22.27 14.52
CA ASP A 5 -8.87 21.79 13.16
C ASP A 5 -8.24 22.89 12.28
N THR A 6 -7.73 23.95 12.90
CA THR A 6 -7.13 25.12 12.22
C THR A 6 -5.61 25.18 12.35
N VAL A 7 -5.01 24.24 13.08
CA VAL A 7 -3.56 24.16 13.28
C VAL A 7 -2.98 23.17 12.28
N GLU A 8 -2.01 23.62 11.48
CA GLU A 8 -1.28 22.74 10.57
C GLU A 8 -0.27 21.90 11.35
N MET A 9 -0.32 20.59 11.15
CA MET A 9 0.52 19.62 11.86
C MET A 9 1.61 19.08 10.92
N PRO A 10 2.83 18.82 11.42
CA PRO A 10 3.90 18.28 10.60
C PRO A 10 3.60 16.84 10.14
N VAL A 11 4.17 16.48 9.00
CA VAL A 11 4.09 15.13 8.41
C VAL A 11 5.25 14.26 8.92
N MET A 12 5.01 12.96 9.12
CA MET A 12 6.04 11.98 9.43
C MET A 12 6.84 11.61 8.18
N MET A 13 7.97 12.30 7.94
CA MET A 13 8.79 12.12 6.74
C MET A 13 9.43 10.72 6.67
N GLU A 14 9.69 10.09 7.82
CA GLU A 14 10.25 8.74 7.93
C GLU A 14 9.36 7.68 7.28
N ALA A 15 8.05 7.94 7.19
CA ALA A 15 7.10 7.02 6.56
C ALA A 15 7.39 6.79 5.07
N GLU A 16 8.13 7.68 4.40
CA GLU A 16 8.60 7.46 3.03
C GLU A 16 9.53 6.23 2.93
N ASN A 17 10.26 5.93 4.00
CA ASN A 17 11.21 4.83 4.06
C ASN A 17 10.64 3.53 4.64
N PHE A 18 9.37 3.52 5.03
CA PHE A 18 8.71 2.29 5.45
C PHE A 18 8.66 1.28 4.30
N THR A 19 8.55 0.00 4.65
CA THR A 19 8.45 -1.09 3.69
C THR A 19 7.15 -1.84 3.84
N ILE A 20 6.49 -2.11 2.72
CA ILE A 20 5.29 -2.94 2.62
C ILE A 20 5.73 -4.30 2.09
N PHE A 21 5.51 -5.35 2.86
CA PHE A 21 5.67 -6.73 2.40
C PHE A 21 4.34 -7.25 1.87
N ILE A 22 4.32 -7.71 0.61
CA ILE A 22 3.13 -8.29 0.00
C ILE A 22 3.36 -9.78 -0.24
N LYS A 23 2.51 -10.61 0.37
CA LYS A 23 2.41 -12.05 0.06
C LYS A 23 1.11 -12.29 -0.68
N ASN A 24 1.21 -12.68 -1.95
CA ASN A 24 0.07 -12.94 -2.81
C ASN A 24 0.14 -14.38 -3.33
N SER A 25 -0.98 -15.11 -3.20
CA SER A 25 -1.20 -16.42 -3.78
C SER A 25 -2.36 -16.33 -4.77
N ILE A 26 -2.22 -16.99 -5.93
CA ILE A 26 -3.25 -17.10 -6.95
C ILE A 26 -3.54 -18.56 -7.27
N ARG A 27 -4.77 -18.81 -7.73
CA ARG A 27 -5.22 -20.10 -8.22
C ARG A 27 -6.09 -19.87 -9.45
N PHE A 28 -5.81 -20.58 -10.54
CA PHE A 28 -6.72 -20.69 -11.69
C PHE A 28 -7.44 -22.03 -11.58
N PRO A 29 -8.69 -22.07 -11.05
CA PRO A 29 -9.32 -23.34 -10.64
C PRO A 29 -9.60 -24.28 -11.81
N LEU A 30 -9.92 -23.74 -12.98
CA LEU A 30 -10.21 -24.53 -14.19
C LEU A 30 -9.04 -25.42 -14.59
N PHE A 31 -7.81 -24.96 -14.38
CA PHE A 31 -6.58 -25.67 -14.73
C PHE A 31 -5.91 -26.31 -13.52
N ASN A 32 -6.52 -26.21 -12.33
CA ASN A 32 -5.91 -26.61 -11.05
C ASN A 32 -4.48 -26.06 -10.87
N PHE A 33 -4.24 -24.83 -11.34
CA PHE A 33 -2.93 -24.17 -11.29
C PHE A 33 -2.86 -23.27 -10.07
N GLU A 34 -1.76 -23.34 -9.31
CA GLU A 34 -1.46 -22.47 -8.17
C GLU A 34 -0.08 -21.87 -8.29
N LYS A 35 0.06 -20.60 -7.90
CA LYS A 35 1.34 -19.90 -7.83
C LYS A 35 1.27 -18.75 -6.83
N GLY A 36 2.41 -18.20 -6.45
CA GLY A 36 2.48 -17.01 -5.62
C GLY A 36 3.59 -16.07 -6.07
N ASN A 37 3.55 -14.84 -5.59
CA ASN A 37 4.58 -13.83 -5.89
C ASN A 37 5.92 -14.11 -5.17
N LEU A 38 5.91 -15.00 -4.18
CA LEU A 38 7.11 -15.53 -3.53
C LEU A 38 7.63 -16.70 -4.36
N LEU A 39 8.64 -16.42 -5.20
CA LEU A 39 9.24 -17.44 -6.04
C LEU A 39 9.97 -18.50 -5.19
N PRO A 40 10.03 -19.77 -5.66
CA PRO A 40 10.69 -20.85 -4.91
C PRO A 40 12.19 -20.61 -4.64
N ASN A 41 12.85 -19.80 -5.46
CA ASN A 41 14.26 -19.45 -5.32
C ASN A 41 14.53 -18.27 -4.38
N LEU A 42 13.49 -17.66 -3.79
CA LEU A 42 13.64 -16.53 -2.88
C LEU A 42 14.20 -16.98 -1.54
N THR A 43 15.35 -16.45 -1.14
CA THR A 43 16.03 -16.82 0.09
C THR A 43 15.77 -15.84 1.23
N ALA A 44 16.08 -16.26 2.46
CA ALA A 44 16.05 -15.36 3.63
C ALA A 44 17.07 -14.21 3.52
N ALA A 45 18.16 -14.39 2.78
CA ALA A 45 19.14 -13.33 2.51
C ALA A 45 18.56 -12.27 1.57
N ASP A 46 17.84 -12.71 0.53
CA ASP A 46 17.13 -11.81 -0.39
C ASP A 46 16.08 -11.00 0.38
N MET A 47 15.28 -11.64 1.22
CA MET A 47 14.25 -10.98 2.03
C MET A 47 14.78 -9.90 2.98
N LYS A 48 16.04 -9.94 3.39
CA LYS A 48 16.62 -8.91 4.26
C LYS A 48 17.02 -7.64 3.49
N THR A 49 17.42 -7.79 2.23
CA THR A 49 18.14 -6.75 1.50
C THR A 49 17.42 -6.29 0.23
N CYS A 50 16.57 -7.14 -0.35
CA CYS A 50 15.91 -6.84 -1.60
C CYS A 50 14.95 -5.65 -1.43
N ARG A 51 14.83 -4.86 -2.51
CA ARG A 51 13.81 -3.83 -2.66
C ARG A 51 13.21 -3.97 -4.04
N PHE A 52 11.89 -3.95 -4.12
CA PHE A 52 11.19 -4.01 -5.39
C PHE A 52 11.64 -2.88 -6.31
N HIS A 53 11.92 -3.22 -7.56
CA HIS A 53 12.08 -2.25 -8.63
C HIS A 53 11.56 -2.90 -9.93
N PRO A 54 10.74 -2.19 -10.74
CA PRO A 54 10.14 -2.75 -11.95
C PRO A 54 11.13 -3.46 -12.88
N ASP A 55 12.30 -2.87 -13.09
CA ASP A 55 13.32 -3.45 -13.97
C ASP A 55 14.41 -4.28 -13.25
N LYS A 56 14.89 -3.82 -12.09
CA LYS A 56 16.08 -4.39 -11.44
C LYS A 56 15.77 -5.59 -10.52
N ALA A 57 14.61 -5.57 -9.86
CA ALA A 57 14.21 -6.58 -8.89
C ALA A 57 12.68 -6.76 -8.89
N PRO A 58 12.08 -7.18 -10.02
CA PRO A 58 10.62 -7.23 -10.18
C PRO A 58 9.92 -8.26 -9.28
N PHE A 59 10.67 -9.22 -8.73
CA PHE A 59 10.14 -10.30 -7.89
C PHE A 59 10.38 -10.10 -6.39
N CYS A 60 11.03 -9.01 -5.97
CA CYS A 60 11.17 -8.73 -4.55
C CYS A 60 9.80 -8.32 -3.96
N PRO A 61 9.31 -8.98 -2.90
CA PRO A 61 8.00 -8.71 -2.32
C PRO A 61 7.99 -7.53 -1.33
N ILE A 62 9.13 -6.83 -1.18
CA ILE A 62 9.32 -5.72 -0.24
C ILE A 62 9.37 -4.41 -1.01
N LEU A 63 8.33 -3.61 -0.87
CA LEU A 63 8.17 -2.34 -1.57
C LEU A 63 8.42 -1.19 -0.60
N ARG A 64 9.32 -0.26 -0.93
CA ARG A 64 9.48 0.98 -0.16
C ARG A 64 8.29 1.90 -0.45
N VAL A 65 7.72 2.53 0.58
CA VAL A 65 6.54 3.40 0.46
C VAL A 65 6.80 4.56 -0.50
N GLY A 66 7.94 5.24 -0.39
CA GLY A 66 8.32 6.31 -1.31
C GLY A 66 8.40 5.87 -2.77
N ASP A 67 8.85 4.64 -3.02
CA ASP A 67 8.94 4.09 -4.37
C ASP A 67 7.54 3.83 -4.93
N VAL A 68 6.62 3.28 -4.12
CA VAL A 68 5.19 3.10 -4.51
C VAL A 68 4.54 4.42 -4.86
N VAL A 69 4.76 5.45 -4.04
CA VAL A 69 4.23 6.81 -4.26
C VAL A 69 4.80 7.40 -5.56
N LYS A 70 6.10 7.25 -5.79
CA LYS A 70 6.77 7.71 -7.02
C LYS A 70 6.29 6.97 -8.26
N PHE A 71 6.12 5.65 -8.20
CA PHE A 71 5.61 4.85 -9.32
C PHE A 71 4.15 5.18 -9.65
N ALA A 72 3.36 5.64 -8.67
CA ALA A 72 2.02 6.17 -8.90
C ALA A 72 2.00 7.62 -9.44
N GLY A 73 3.18 8.23 -9.66
CA GLY A 73 3.31 9.59 -10.18
C GLY A 73 2.91 10.68 -9.16
N GLN A 74 3.06 10.41 -7.88
CA GLN A 74 2.66 11.33 -6.80
C GLN A 74 3.89 11.86 -6.05
N ASP A 75 3.73 13.03 -5.41
CA ASP A 75 4.71 13.61 -4.48
C ASP A 75 4.41 13.15 -3.05
N PHE A 76 5.43 12.66 -2.33
CA PHE A 76 5.24 12.11 -0.99
C PHE A 76 4.80 13.15 0.03
N ALA A 77 5.45 14.31 0.08
CA ALA A 77 5.15 15.35 1.06
C ALA A 77 3.71 15.86 0.90
N LYS A 78 3.30 16.14 -0.35
CA LYS A 78 1.93 16.53 -0.67
C LYS A 78 0.94 15.44 -0.28
N LEU A 79 1.15 14.20 -0.75
CA LEU A 79 0.21 13.10 -0.50
C LEU A 79 0.11 12.75 0.99
N ALA A 80 1.19 12.82 1.75
CA ALA A 80 1.20 12.55 3.18
C ALA A 80 0.56 13.68 4.00
N SER A 81 0.61 14.93 3.52
CA SER A 81 -0.11 16.06 4.14
C SER A 81 -1.62 16.01 3.91
N THR A 82 -2.08 15.70 2.69
CA THR A 82 -3.51 15.66 2.36
C THR A 82 -4.16 14.31 2.67
N GLY A 83 -3.34 13.27 2.74
CA GLY A 83 -3.75 11.87 2.59
C GLY A 83 -4.16 11.54 1.15
N GLY A 84 -4.34 10.24 0.89
CA GLY A 84 -4.88 9.75 -0.37
C GLY A 84 -4.96 8.23 -0.44
N VAL A 85 -5.30 7.69 -1.60
CA VAL A 85 -5.47 6.25 -1.83
C VAL A 85 -4.63 5.80 -3.01
N LEU A 86 -3.69 4.88 -2.78
CA LEU A 86 -2.87 4.28 -3.81
C LEU A 86 -3.27 2.82 -4.06
N GLY A 87 -3.37 2.45 -5.32
CA GLY A 87 -3.59 1.08 -5.78
C GLY A 87 -2.28 0.42 -6.18
N ILE A 88 -1.99 -0.74 -5.59
CA ILE A 88 -0.90 -1.64 -5.98
C ILE A 88 -1.54 -2.80 -6.73
N LYS A 89 -1.47 -2.77 -8.06
CA LYS A 89 -2.10 -3.79 -8.91
C LYS A 89 -1.13 -4.91 -9.21
N ILE A 90 -1.54 -6.17 -9.02
CA ILE A 90 -0.76 -7.37 -9.31
C ILE A 90 -1.49 -8.18 -10.38
N GLY A 91 -0.98 -8.14 -11.60
CA GLY A 91 -1.54 -8.86 -12.75
C GLY A 91 -0.88 -10.21 -12.99
N TRP A 92 -1.68 -11.26 -13.08
CA TRP A 92 -1.27 -12.62 -13.46
C TRP A 92 -1.91 -12.99 -14.80
N VAL A 93 -1.31 -12.55 -15.89
CA VAL A 93 -1.74 -12.91 -17.25
C VAL A 93 -0.80 -14.01 -17.74
N CYS A 94 -1.27 -15.24 -17.72
CA CYS A 94 -0.44 -16.42 -17.92
C CYS A 94 -0.90 -17.20 -19.14
N ASP A 95 0.05 -17.63 -19.97
CA ASP A 95 -0.19 -18.59 -21.04
C ASP A 95 0.28 -19.95 -20.53
N LEU A 96 -0.68 -20.82 -20.17
CA LEU A 96 -0.38 -22.11 -19.52
C LEU A 96 0.14 -23.18 -20.49
N ASP A 97 0.16 -22.92 -21.80
CA ASP A 97 0.86 -23.76 -22.78
C ASP A 97 2.38 -23.58 -22.69
N LYS A 98 2.83 -22.46 -22.09
CA LYS A 98 4.25 -22.17 -21.87
C LYS A 98 4.73 -22.72 -20.52
N ALA A 99 6.03 -22.58 -20.30
CA ALA A 99 6.65 -23.03 -19.07
C ALA A 99 6.06 -22.35 -17.83
N TRP A 100 5.89 -23.13 -16.75
CA TRP A 100 5.28 -22.68 -15.49
C TRP A 100 5.96 -21.44 -14.91
N ASP A 101 7.26 -21.28 -15.12
CA ASP A 101 8.07 -20.14 -14.67
C ASP A 101 7.76 -18.83 -15.40
N GLN A 102 7.21 -18.88 -16.63
CA GLN A 102 6.80 -17.71 -17.40
C GLN A 102 5.51 -17.04 -16.89
N CYS A 103 4.71 -17.75 -16.09
CA CYS A 103 3.56 -17.16 -15.40
C CYS A 103 4.07 -16.28 -14.25
N ILE A 104 4.27 -14.98 -14.50
CA ILE A 104 4.88 -14.05 -13.54
C ILE A 104 3.94 -12.88 -13.18
N PRO A 105 4.02 -12.34 -11.95
CA PRO A 105 3.24 -11.18 -11.57
C PRO A 105 3.78 -9.92 -12.24
N LYS A 106 2.88 -9.06 -12.71
CA LYS A 106 3.19 -7.69 -13.17
C LYS A 106 2.61 -6.67 -12.20
N TYR A 107 3.48 -5.86 -11.61
CA TYR A 107 3.07 -4.77 -10.71
C TYR A 107 2.83 -3.48 -11.48
N SER A 108 1.76 -2.76 -11.12
CA SER A 108 1.54 -1.38 -11.54
C SER A 108 0.94 -0.56 -10.41
N PHE A 109 1.19 0.74 -10.44
CA PHE A 109 0.90 1.64 -9.33
C PHE A 109 0.09 2.84 -9.85
N THR A 110 -0.93 3.25 -9.10
CA THR A 110 -1.77 4.38 -9.47
C THR A 110 -2.39 5.00 -8.23
N ARG A 111 -2.71 6.29 -8.29
CA ARG A 111 -3.67 6.89 -7.36
C ARG A 111 -5.10 6.46 -7.72
N LEU A 112 -5.93 6.17 -6.74
CA LEU A 112 -7.32 5.72 -6.92
C LEU A 112 -8.33 6.84 -6.64
N ASP A 113 -8.00 7.76 -5.72
CA ASP A 113 -8.82 8.93 -5.37
C ASP A 113 -8.53 10.14 -6.29
N GLY A 114 -8.42 9.93 -7.60
CA GLY A 114 -8.03 10.99 -8.56
C GLY A 114 -8.99 12.19 -8.63
N ILE A 115 -10.21 12.06 -8.12
CA ILE A 115 -11.15 13.20 -7.96
C ILE A 115 -10.66 14.20 -6.91
N SER A 116 -9.93 13.73 -5.89
CA SER A 116 -9.40 14.55 -4.81
C SER A 116 -8.32 15.51 -5.30
N GLU A 117 -7.57 15.17 -6.35
CA GLU A 117 -6.62 16.10 -6.98
C GLU A 117 -7.31 17.26 -7.70
N LYS A 118 -8.58 17.10 -8.06
CA LYS A 118 -9.38 18.08 -8.82
C LYS A 118 -10.39 18.83 -7.96
N SER A 119 -10.50 18.49 -6.68
CA SER A 119 -11.51 19.02 -5.76
C SER A 119 -10.88 19.91 -4.70
N SER A 120 -11.39 21.13 -4.56
CA SER A 120 -11.06 22.01 -3.43
C SER A 120 -11.79 21.65 -2.14
N ILE A 121 -12.84 20.82 -2.23
CA ILE A 121 -13.73 20.47 -1.11
C ILE A 121 -13.19 19.25 -0.35
N SER A 122 -12.63 18.26 -1.07
CA SER A 122 -12.11 17.03 -0.48
C SER A 122 -10.77 16.64 -1.13
N PRO A 123 -9.66 17.25 -0.68
CA PRO A 123 -8.36 17.15 -1.36
C PRO A 123 -7.59 15.86 -1.10
N GLY A 124 -8.07 14.98 -0.21
CA GLY A 124 -7.37 13.74 0.14
C GLY A 124 -8.15 12.82 1.06
N TYR A 125 -7.46 12.14 1.98
CA TYR A 125 -8.02 11.08 2.82
C TYR A 125 -7.66 11.27 4.30
N ASN A 126 -8.68 11.32 5.15
CA ASN A 126 -8.54 11.31 6.60
C ASN A 126 -9.74 10.63 7.27
N PHE A 127 -9.55 10.23 8.52
CA PHE A 127 -10.62 9.72 9.37
C PHE A 127 -10.35 10.05 10.83
N ARG A 128 -11.38 10.00 11.67
CA ARG A 128 -11.27 10.20 13.11
C ARG A 128 -11.49 8.89 13.85
N PHE A 129 -10.66 8.62 14.85
CA PHE A 129 -10.82 7.51 15.79
C PHE A 129 -10.39 7.95 17.19
N ALA A 130 -10.78 7.21 18.22
CA ALA A 130 -10.44 7.54 19.60
C ALA A 130 -9.80 6.36 20.33
N LYS A 131 -8.79 6.66 21.14
CA LYS A 131 -8.24 5.75 22.15
C LYS A 131 -8.95 6.04 23.47
N TYR A 132 -9.58 5.02 24.04
CA TYR A 132 -10.39 5.15 25.26
C TYR A 132 -9.61 4.64 26.47
N TYR A 133 -9.79 5.33 27.59
CA TYR A 133 -9.10 5.09 28.84
C TYR A 133 -10.06 5.29 30.01
N LYS A 134 -9.67 4.77 31.18
CA LYS A 134 -10.45 4.85 32.41
C LYS A 134 -9.53 5.19 33.58
N MET A 135 -9.98 6.10 34.43
CA MET A 135 -9.29 6.47 35.67
C MET A 135 -9.60 5.46 36.79
N GLU A 136 -8.81 5.46 37.86
CA GLU A 136 -9.06 4.61 39.03
C GLU A 136 -10.42 4.90 39.69
N ASN A 137 -10.88 6.16 39.65
CA ASN A 137 -12.20 6.55 40.15
C ASN A 137 -13.38 6.12 39.24
N GLY A 138 -13.10 5.36 38.17
CA GLY A 138 -14.10 4.86 37.22
C GLY A 138 -14.50 5.82 36.10
N SER A 139 -14.00 7.07 36.10
CA SER A 139 -14.31 8.05 35.06
C SER A 139 -13.63 7.71 33.74
N GLU A 140 -14.35 7.81 32.63
CA GLU A 140 -13.82 7.56 31.29
C GLU A 140 -13.24 8.84 30.67
N TYR A 141 -12.15 8.69 29.94
CA TYR A 141 -11.57 9.75 29.12
C TYR A 141 -11.01 9.17 27.82
N ARG A 142 -10.78 10.03 26.82
CA ARG A 142 -10.30 9.58 25.51
C ARG A 142 -9.28 10.54 24.92
N THR A 143 -8.43 9.99 24.07
CA THR A 143 -7.64 10.77 23.10
C THR A 143 -8.30 10.60 21.73
N LEU A 144 -8.88 11.67 21.19
CA LEU A 144 -9.39 11.70 19.82
C LEU A 144 -8.22 11.98 18.87
N LEU A 145 -8.16 11.26 17.76
CA LEU A 145 -7.15 11.44 16.71
C LEU A 145 -7.86 11.64 15.38
N LYS A 146 -7.49 12.71 14.68
CA LYS A 146 -7.73 12.87 13.25
C LYS A 146 -6.48 12.39 12.51
N ALA A 147 -6.60 11.28 11.79
CA ALA A 147 -5.50 10.67 11.07
C ALA A 147 -5.58 10.96 9.59
N PHE A 148 -4.52 11.55 9.06
CA PHE A 148 -4.24 11.67 7.64
C PHE A 148 -3.24 10.58 7.26
N GLY A 149 -3.37 10.03 6.07
CA GLY A 149 -2.46 8.99 5.63
C GLY A 149 -2.75 8.48 4.23
N ILE A 150 -1.92 7.54 3.82
CA ILE A 150 -2.00 6.90 2.51
C ILE A 150 -2.64 5.53 2.71
N ARG A 151 -3.81 5.30 2.12
CA ARG A 151 -4.42 3.97 2.07
C ARG A 151 -3.84 3.20 0.88
N PHE A 152 -3.38 1.98 1.12
CA PHE A 152 -2.87 1.10 0.07
C PHE A 152 -3.85 -0.03 -0.19
N ASP A 153 -4.41 -0.08 -1.39
CA ASP A 153 -5.31 -1.14 -1.83
C ASP A 153 -4.53 -2.09 -2.77
N VAL A 154 -4.32 -3.34 -2.36
CA VAL A 154 -3.67 -4.36 -3.20
C VAL A 154 -4.72 -5.03 -4.09
N LEU A 155 -4.66 -4.77 -5.38
CA LEU A 155 -5.65 -5.20 -6.38
C LEU A 155 -5.08 -6.33 -7.23
N VAL A 156 -5.58 -7.54 -7.07
CA VAL A 156 -5.09 -8.71 -7.81
C VAL A 156 -6.03 -9.03 -8.96
N TYR A 157 -5.49 -9.21 -10.15
CA TYR A 157 -6.26 -9.61 -11.34
C TYR A 157 -5.45 -10.59 -12.18
N GLY A 158 -6.11 -11.32 -13.07
CA GLY A 158 -5.44 -12.26 -13.95
C GLY A 158 -6.39 -13.09 -14.79
N ASN A 159 -5.83 -13.69 -15.82
CA ASN A 159 -6.45 -14.69 -16.67
C ASN A 159 -5.38 -15.70 -17.11
N ALA A 160 -5.81 -16.93 -17.33
CA ALA A 160 -4.99 -18.05 -17.75
C ALA A 160 -5.73 -18.87 -18.79
#